data_AF-A0A078ANV6-F1
#
_entry.id   AF-A0A078ANV6-F1
#
_cell.length_a   1.000
_cell.length_b   1.000
_cell.length_c   1.000
_cell.angle_alpha   90.00
_cell.angle_beta   90.00
_cell.angle_gamma   90.00
#
_symmetry.space_group_name_H-M   'P 1'
#
loop_
_entity.id
_entity.type
_entity.pdbx_description
1 polymer ?
#
loop_
_entity_poly.entity_id
_entity_poly.type
_entity_poly.pdbx_seq_one_letter_code
_entity_poly.pdbx_strand_id
1 'polypeptide(L)'
;MGANFSNFNEKSLQSFIHGEYEKVKGTKKRDYLVLSDIISINLPEDYPFNFNHLGNLFCMDANKDGRFSHDDLMEFASVAIKEVKKYKQHEINAQLQAFCTLQMWTTVCGDESKESDFVAWLSRLLYENQSVKYFEPQLDTPFIGAETIKALYEILNMRQTHNIEFQTFFALMQQSGEEMGLMNVEEEDQDDYVPLPVIQMFSKNFIQGFSRLMSEIGFTNHN
;
A
#
# COMPACT_ATOMS: atom_id res chain seq x y z
N MET A 1 29.74 -13.04 15.66
CA MET A 1 30.18 -12.71 14.29
C MET A 1 29.28 -11.59 13.79
N GLY A 2 29.79 -10.37 13.71
CA GLY A 2 29.00 -9.23 13.21
C GLY A 2 28.75 -9.40 11.72
N ALA A 3 27.53 -9.12 11.27
CA ALA A 3 27.24 -9.06 9.84
C ALA A 3 28.17 -8.02 9.20
N ASN A 4 28.74 -8.34 8.04
CA ASN A 4 29.63 -7.44 7.32
C ASN A 4 28.78 -6.42 6.55
N PHE A 5 28.41 -5.32 7.23
CA PHE A 5 27.63 -4.21 6.65
C PHE A 5 28.44 -3.33 5.68
N SER A 6 29.64 -3.74 5.25
CA SER A 6 30.53 -2.91 4.42
C SER A 6 29.86 -2.40 3.14
N ASN A 7 28.90 -3.17 2.60
CA ASN A 7 28.17 -2.83 1.38
C ASN A 7 26.79 -2.22 1.63
N PHE A 8 26.27 -2.28 2.86
CA PHE A 8 24.92 -1.84 3.21
C PHE A 8 25.00 -0.50 3.95
N ASN A 9 25.19 0.58 3.18
CA ASN A 9 25.24 1.93 3.71
C ASN A 9 24.17 2.82 3.07
N GLU A 10 23.87 3.92 3.77
CA GLU A 10 22.81 4.85 3.38
C GLU A 10 23.03 5.46 2.00
N LYS A 11 24.29 5.81 1.67
CA LYS A 11 24.61 6.45 0.39
C LYS A 11 24.39 5.52 -0.79
N SER A 12 24.75 4.24 -0.66
CA SER A 12 24.53 3.26 -1.72
C SER A 12 23.03 2.96 -1.91
N LEU A 13 22.27 2.79 -0.82
CA LEU A 13 20.82 2.62 -0.92
C LEU A 13 20.15 3.83 -1.60
N GLN A 14 20.46 5.05 -1.16
CA GLN A 14 19.93 6.27 -1.76
C GLN A 14 20.30 6.38 -3.24
N SER A 15 21.52 6.01 -3.62
CA SER A 15 21.93 6.01 -5.04
C SER A 15 21.13 5.01 -5.87
N PHE A 16 20.84 3.81 -5.35
CA PHE A 16 20.02 2.82 -6.07
C PHE A 16 18.57 3.27 -6.18
N ILE A 17 18.00 3.78 -5.10
CA ILE A 17 16.65 4.31 -5.09
C ILE A 17 16.52 5.48 -6.07
N HIS A 18 17.47 6.42 -6.08
CA HIS A 18 17.47 7.52 -7.05
C HIS A 18 17.50 7.01 -8.49
N GLY A 19 18.39 6.05 -8.79
CA GLY A 19 18.48 5.45 -10.12
C GLY A 19 17.19 4.76 -10.57
N GLU A 20 16.57 3.96 -9.70
CA GLU A 20 15.30 3.30 -10.01
C GLU A 20 14.13 4.29 -10.06
N TYR A 21 14.12 5.33 -9.23
CA TYR A 21 13.13 6.39 -9.27
C TYR A 21 13.12 7.08 -10.64
N GLU A 22 14.27 7.55 -11.10
CA GLU A 22 14.40 8.22 -12.40
C GLU A 22 14.05 7.27 -13.56
N LYS A 23 14.44 6.00 -13.47
CA LYS A 23 14.10 4.97 -14.46
C LYS A 23 12.59 4.72 -14.55
N VAL A 24 11.90 4.56 -13.41
CA VAL A 24 10.46 4.29 -13.36
C VAL A 24 9.65 5.54 -13.71
N LYS A 25 10.10 6.72 -13.26
CA LYS A 25 9.50 8.01 -13.63
C LYS A 25 9.63 8.24 -15.14
N GLY A 26 10.79 7.94 -15.72
CA GLY A 26 11.04 8.03 -17.15
C GLY A 26 10.69 9.40 -17.72
N THR A 27 9.77 9.43 -18.68
CA THR A 27 9.29 10.67 -19.34
C THR A 27 7.93 11.15 -18.83
N LYS A 28 7.43 10.61 -17.71
CA LYS A 28 6.15 11.00 -17.13
C LYS A 28 6.19 12.48 -16.73
N LYS A 29 5.08 13.19 -16.96
CA LYS A 29 4.96 14.63 -16.67
C LYS A 29 4.89 14.95 -15.17
N ARG A 30 4.38 14.02 -14.37
CA ARG A 30 4.29 14.17 -12.91
C ARG A 30 5.68 14.06 -12.28
N ASP A 31 5.86 14.77 -11.18
CA ASP A 31 7.09 14.80 -10.40
C ASP A 31 7.17 13.72 -9.31
N TYR A 32 6.13 12.88 -9.20
CA TYR A 32 5.96 11.79 -8.24
C TYR A 32 5.68 10.42 -8.90
N LEU A 33 5.85 9.34 -8.15
CA LEU A 33 5.41 7.98 -8.48
C LEU A 33 4.06 7.68 -7.81
N VAL A 34 3.33 6.72 -8.36
CA VAL A 34 2.08 6.20 -7.77
C VAL A 34 2.23 4.72 -7.42
N LEU A 35 1.19 4.10 -6.89
CA LEU A 35 1.25 2.72 -6.40
C LEU A 35 1.88 1.72 -7.40
N SER A 36 1.39 1.67 -8.64
CA SER A 36 1.91 0.79 -9.69
C SER A 36 3.37 1.06 -10.07
N ASP A 37 3.81 2.31 -9.95
CA ASP A 37 5.20 2.68 -10.18
C ASP A 37 6.09 2.20 -9.02
N ILE A 38 5.69 2.47 -7.78
CA ILE A 38 6.52 2.16 -6.60
C ILE A 38 6.69 0.65 -6.39
N ILE A 39 5.66 -0.15 -6.64
CA ILE A 39 5.75 -1.62 -6.57
C ILE A 39 6.64 -2.21 -7.67
N SER A 40 6.90 -1.45 -8.74
CA SER A 40 7.77 -1.87 -9.85
C SER A 40 9.25 -1.58 -9.62
N ILE A 41 9.59 -0.81 -8.57
CA ILE A 41 10.99 -0.55 -8.21
C ILE A 41 11.65 -1.86 -7.80
N ASN A 42 12.79 -2.17 -8.43
CA ASN A 42 13.55 -3.36 -8.13
C ASN A 42 14.96 -2.98 -7.63
N LEU A 43 15.23 -3.23 -6.36
CA LEU A 43 16.54 -3.01 -5.78
C LEU A 43 17.45 -4.23 -5.96
N PRO A 44 18.79 -4.06 -5.88
CA PRO A 44 19.72 -5.19 -5.89
C PRO A 44 19.43 -6.18 -4.74
N GLU A 45 19.77 -7.46 -4.91
CA GLU A 45 19.51 -8.52 -3.93
C GLU A 45 20.07 -8.24 -2.52
N ASP A 46 21.15 -7.47 -2.43
CA ASP A 46 21.76 -7.04 -1.17
C ASP A 46 20.88 -6.07 -0.36
N TYR A 47 19.82 -5.54 -0.98
CA TYR A 47 18.88 -4.58 -0.42
C TYR A 47 17.46 -5.17 -0.44
N PRO A 48 17.11 -6.02 0.55
CA PRO A 48 15.87 -6.79 0.53
C PRO A 48 14.68 -5.93 1.00
N PHE A 49 14.49 -4.75 0.41
CA PHE A 49 13.34 -3.89 0.67
C PHE A 49 12.19 -4.30 -0.24
N ASN A 50 11.07 -4.67 0.38
CA ASN A 50 9.85 -4.95 -0.35
C ASN A 50 8.96 -3.70 -0.42
N PHE A 51 8.80 -3.12 -1.61
CA PHE A 51 7.86 -2.02 -1.83
C PHE A 51 6.41 -2.50 -2.03
N ASN A 52 6.21 -3.81 -2.18
CA ASN A 52 4.90 -4.45 -2.19
C ASN A 52 4.50 -4.91 -0.78
N HIS A 53 4.52 -3.96 0.18
CA HIS A 53 4.10 -4.21 1.57
C HIS A 53 3.38 -2.97 2.10
N LEU A 54 2.12 -3.14 2.53
CA LEU A 54 1.26 -2.03 2.97
C LEU A 54 1.92 -1.13 4.03
N GLY A 55 2.54 -1.72 5.05
CA GLY A 55 3.20 -0.94 6.11
C GLY A 55 4.36 -0.09 5.58
N ASN A 56 5.12 -0.60 4.60
CA ASN A 56 6.25 0.13 4.02
C ASN A 56 5.75 1.31 3.19
N LEU A 57 4.71 1.11 2.38
CA LEU A 57 4.06 2.16 1.61
C LEU A 57 3.49 3.24 2.54
N PHE A 58 2.83 2.86 3.63
CA PHE A 58 2.30 3.80 4.61
C PHE A 58 3.39 4.65 5.28
N CYS A 59 4.53 4.04 5.62
CA CYS A 59 5.64 4.77 6.23
C CYS A 59 6.40 5.65 5.22
N MET A 60 6.41 5.26 3.95
CA MET A 60 7.06 6.01 2.89
C MET A 60 6.27 7.25 2.49
N ASP A 61 4.96 7.12 2.30
CA ASP A 61 4.06 8.24 1.99
C ASP A 61 3.82 9.08 3.25
N ALA A 62 4.80 9.93 3.63
CA ALA A 62 4.81 10.63 4.91
C ALA A 62 3.60 11.56 5.08
N ASN A 63 3.25 12.29 4.01
CA ASN A 63 2.14 13.26 3.99
C ASN A 63 0.76 12.61 3.73
N LYS A 64 0.72 11.29 3.45
CA LYS A 64 -0.49 10.48 3.26
C LYS A 64 -1.34 10.95 2.08
N ASP A 65 -0.72 11.44 1.02
CA ASP A 65 -1.41 11.95 -0.17
C ASP A 65 -1.61 10.89 -1.27
N GLY A 66 -1.06 9.67 -1.09
CA GLY A 66 -1.15 8.58 -2.06
C GLY A 66 -0.11 8.65 -3.18
N ARG A 67 0.85 9.58 -3.08
CA ARG A 67 1.94 9.79 -4.04
C ARG A 67 3.27 9.53 -3.37
N PHE A 68 4.27 9.22 -4.18
CA PHE A 68 5.62 8.91 -3.71
C PHE A 68 6.62 9.80 -4.44
N SER A 69 6.98 10.91 -3.81
CA SER A 69 8.02 11.80 -4.31
C SER A 69 9.40 11.18 -4.13
N HIS A 70 10.40 11.74 -4.82
CA HIS A 70 11.79 11.35 -4.62
C HIS A 70 12.22 11.53 -3.15
N ASP A 71 11.78 12.60 -2.51
CA ASP A 71 12.15 12.93 -1.13
C ASP A 71 11.54 11.93 -0.14
N ASP A 72 10.30 11.48 -0.37
CA ASP A 72 9.66 10.41 0.43
C ASP A 72 10.51 9.14 0.42
N LEU A 73 11.00 8.75 -0.76
CA LEU A 73 11.84 7.57 -0.93
C LEU A 73 13.21 7.73 -0.25
N MET A 74 13.83 8.92 -0.32
CA MET A 74 15.09 9.21 0.34
C MET A 74 14.96 9.21 1.87
N GLU A 75 13.89 9.82 2.39
CA GLU A 75 13.60 9.85 3.82
C GLU A 75 13.33 8.43 4.35
N PHE A 76 12.50 7.67 3.64
CA PHE A 76 12.24 6.27 3.97
C PHE A 76 13.54 5.46 3.98
N ALA A 77 14.43 5.64 3.01
CA ALA A 77 15.73 4.97 2.96
C ALA A 77 16.59 5.27 4.20
N SER A 78 16.64 6.54 4.63
CA SER A 78 17.36 6.95 5.83
C SER A 78 16.78 6.33 7.10
N VAL A 79 15.44 6.27 7.23
CA VAL A 79 14.75 5.61 8.35
C VAL A 79 15.04 4.11 8.35
N ALA A 80 14.86 3.47 7.20
CA ALA A 80 15.12 2.05 6.98
C ALA A 80 16.53 1.65 7.44
N ILE A 81 17.57 2.36 6.97
CA ILE A 81 18.96 2.06 7.33
C ILE A 81 19.21 2.21 8.83
N LYS A 82 18.64 3.25 9.46
CA LYS A 82 18.76 3.45 10.92
C LYS A 82 18.13 2.29 11.68
N GLU A 83 16.99 1.78 11.22
CA GLU A 83 16.30 0.69 11.88
C GLU A 83 17.01 -0.65 11.68
N VAL A 84 17.38 -0.98 10.44
CA VAL A 84 17.84 -2.33 10.11
C VAL A 84 19.30 -2.62 10.49
N LYS A 85 20.08 -1.58 10.82
CA LYS A 85 21.44 -1.71 11.41
C LYS A 85 21.47 -2.55 12.70
N LYS A 86 20.33 -2.74 13.35
CA LYS A 86 20.18 -3.52 14.58
C LYS A 86 20.09 -5.02 14.33
N TYR A 87 19.85 -5.46 13.10
CA TYR A 87 19.50 -6.84 12.77
C TYR A 87 20.50 -7.50 11.83
N LYS A 88 20.45 -8.83 11.71
CA LYS A 88 21.30 -9.55 10.75
C LYS A 88 20.75 -9.39 9.34
N GLN A 89 21.61 -9.50 8.33
CA GLN A 89 21.24 -9.28 6.92
C GLN A 89 20.00 -10.09 6.47
N HIS A 90 19.89 -11.36 6.85
CA HIS A 90 18.75 -12.20 6.47
C HIS A 90 17.44 -11.87 7.22
N GLU A 91 17.51 -11.06 8.28
CA GLU A 91 16.34 -10.62 9.06
C GLU A 91 15.84 -9.24 8.61
N ILE A 92 16.65 -8.47 7.87
CA ILE A 92 16.41 -7.06 7.51
C ILE A 92 15.00 -6.84 6.95
N ASN A 93 14.58 -7.60 5.94
CA ASN A 93 13.27 -7.41 5.30
C ASN A 93 12.12 -7.64 6.28
N ALA A 94 12.14 -8.77 7.00
CA ALA A 94 11.10 -9.12 7.96
C ALA A 94 11.03 -8.10 9.12
N GLN A 95 12.18 -7.66 9.62
CA GLN A 95 12.25 -6.69 10.72
C GLN A 95 11.77 -5.30 10.29
N LEU A 96 12.12 -4.86 9.08
CA LEU A 96 11.62 -3.60 8.56
C LEU A 96 10.10 -3.63 8.33
N GLN A 97 9.59 -4.71 7.72
CA GLN A 97 8.15 -4.88 7.53
C GLN A 97 7.41 -4.87 8.87
N ALA A 98 7.93 -5.59 9.88
CA ALA A 98 7.36 -5.58 11.22
C ALA A 98 7.38 -4.18 11.85
N PHE A 99 8.51 -3.46 11.74
CA PHE A 99 8.63 -2.09 12.20
C PHE A 99 7.59 -1.17 11.54
N CYS A 100 7.50 -1.19 10.21
CA CYS A 100 6.57 -0.35 9.46
C CYS A 100 5.11 -0.71 9.71
N THR A 101 4.78 -1.99 9.85
CA THR A 101 3.44 -2.44 10.25
C THR A 101 3.07 -1.94 11.64
N LEU A 102 4.01 -1.96 12.58
CA LEU A 102 3.77 -1.44 13.93
C LEU A 102 3.59 0.09 13.92
N GLN A 103 4.40 0.83 13.16
CA GLN A 103 4.24 2.28 12.98
C GLN A 103 2.87 2.62 12.38
N MET A 104 2.46 1.90 11.33
CA MET A 104 1.14 2.03 10.74
C MET A 104 0.06 1.77 11.79
N TRP A 105 0.10 0.62 12.48
CA TRP A 105 -0.86 0.23 13.51
C TRP A 105 -1.02 1.31 14.59
N THR A 106 0.07 1.79 15.18
CA THR A 106 0.02 2.85 16.22
C THR A 106 -0.61 4.16 15.72
N THR A 107 -0.47 4.44 14.43
CA THR A 107 -1.00 5.64 13.79
C THR A 107 -2.49 5.51 13.50
N VAL A 108 -2.93 4.36 13.00
CA VAL A 108 -4.26 4.21 12.40
C VAL A 108 -5.25 3.37 13.21
N CYS A 109 -4.79 2.66 14.23
CA CYS A 109 -5.67 1.88 15.12
C CYS A 109 -5.94 2.63 16.42
N GLY A 110 -7.15 2.48 16.96
CA GLY A 110 -7.55 3.04 18.25
C GLY A 110 -8.98 3.57 18.22
N ASP A 111 -9.15 4.78 17.74
CA ASP A 111 -10.46 5.44 17.62
C ASP A 111 -10.94 5.52 16.17
N GLU A 112 -12.21 5.88 15.99
CA GLU A 112 -12.86 5.98 14.68
C GLU A 112 -12.23 7.04 13.77
N SER A 113 -11.62 8.10 14.33
CA SER A 113 -10.93 9.12 13.53
C SER A 113 -9.71 8.52 12.86
N LYS A 114 -8.88 7.80 13.61
CA LYS A 114 -7.67 7.13 13.08
C LYS A 114 -8.00 6.08 12.01
N GLU A 115 -9.06 5.30 12.22
CA GLU A 115 -9.53 4.34 11.22
C GLU A 115 -9.99 5.06 9.94
N SER A 116 -10.67 6.19 10.08
CA SER A 116 -11.11 7.01 8.94
C SER A 116 -9.94 7.62 8.19
N ASP A 117 -8.88 8.03 8.88
CA ASP A 117 -7.65 8.54 8.26
C ASP A 117 -6.95 7.48 7.40
N PHE A 118 -6.94 6.22 7.86
CA PHE A 118 -6.44 5.10 7.05
C PHE A 118 -7.29 4.85 5.81
N VAL A 119 -8.61 4.83 5.96
CA VAL A 119 -9.54 4.66 4.82
C VAL A 119 -9.33 5.78 3.80
N ALA A 120 -9.17 7.03 4.26
CA ALA A 120 -8.93 8.17 3.40
C ALA A 120 -7.58 8.08 2.68
N TRP A 121 -6.52 7.68 3.39
CA TRP A 121 -5.19 7.45 2.79
C TRP A 121 -5.22 6.34 1.74
N LEU A 122 -5.76 5.17 2.07
CA LEU A 122 -5.82 4.04 1.13
C LEU A 122 -6.70 4.39 -0.09
N SER A 123 -7.77 5.17 0.10
CA SER A 123 -8.57 5.69 -1.01
C SER A 123 -7.74 6.58 -1.93
N ARG A 124 -6.95 7.53 -1.38
CA ARG A 124 -6.08 8.41 -2.17
C ARG A 124 -5.01 7.61 -2.92
N LEU A 125 -4.40 6.63 -2.27
CA LEU A 125 -3.40 5.75 -2.88
C LEU A 125 -3.91 5.06 -4.15
N LEU A 126 -5.16 4.58 -4.12
CA LEU A 126 -5.78 3.92 -5.27
C LEU A 126 -6.30 4.94 -6.30
N TYR A 127 -6.87 6.05 -5.83
CA TYR A 127 -7.36 7.12 -6.69
C TYR A 127 -6.24 7.75 -7.54
N GLU A 128 -5.04 7.94 -6.96
CA GLU A 128 -3.89 8.49 -7.66
C GLU A 128 -3.23 7.49 -8.61
N ASN A 129 -3.43 6.18 -8.41
CA ASN A 129 -2.77 5.15 -9.20
C ASN A 129 -3.14 5.20 -10.69
N GLN A 130 -4.42 5.41 -10.98
CA GLN A 130 -4.96 5.50 -12.33
C GLN A 130 -6.19 6.41 -12.33
N SER A 131 -6.46 7.08 -13.45
CA SER A 131 -7.69 7.86 -13.64
C SER A 131 -8.92 7.03 -13.31
N VAL A 132 -9.76 7.57 -12.44
CA VAL A 132 -11.07 6.98 -12.11
C VAL A 132 -12.06 7.16 -13.26
N LYS A 133 -13.02 6.25 -13.37
CA LYS A 133 -14.13 6.33 -14.33
C LYS A 133 -15.43 6.67 -13.57
N TYR A 134 -16.36 7.30 -14.27
CA TYR A 134 -17.71 7.57 -13.80
C TYR A 134 -18.68 7.01 -14.83
N PHE A 135 -19.79 6.45 -14.37
CA PHE A 135 -20.79 5.79 -15.21
C PHE A 135 -22.16 6.43 -14.99
N GLU A 136 -22.99 6.44 -16.02
CA GLU A 136 -24.40 6.82 -15.88
C GLU A 136 -25.18 5.61 -15.34
N PRO A 137 -26.17 5.81 -14.44
CA PRO A 137 -26.61 7.08 -13.86
C PRO A 137 -25.78 7.57 -12.64
N GLN A 138 -24.81 6.78 -12.14
CA GLN A 138 -24.01 7.10 -10.95
C GLN A 138 -22.84 8.07 -11.21
N LEU A 139 -23.13 9.27 -11.73
CA LEU A 139 -22.11 10.27 -12.09
C LEU A 139 -21.27 10.80 -10.91
N ASP A 140 -21.75 10.61 -9.67
CA ASP A 140 -21.06 11.06 -8.45
C ASP A 140 -20.20 9.97 -7.80
N THR A 141 -20.21 8.75 -8.33
CA THR A 141 -19.47 7.61 -7.77
C THR A 141 -18.24 7.33 -8.63
N PRO A 142 -17.02 7.50 -8.10
CA PRO A 142 -15.82 7.13 -8.84
C PRO A 142 -15.61 5.63 -8.80
N PHE A 143 -15.18 5.09 -9.94
CA PHE A 143 -14.88 3.68 -10.14
C PHE A 143 -13.39 3.49 -10.39
N ILE A 144 -12.84 2.47 -9.73
CA ILE A 144 -11.44 2.08 -9.79
C ILE A 144 -11.30 0.86 -10.71
N GLY A 145 -10.41 0.94 -11.69
CA GLY A 145 -10.18 -0.15 -12.65
C GLY A 145 -9.46 -1.36 -12.04
N ALA A 146 -9.67 -2.52 -12.66
CA ALA A 146 -9.16 -3.82 -12.21
C ALA A 146 -7.65 -3.84 -11.93
N GLU A 147 -6.82 -3.16 -12.74
CA GLU A 147 -5.37 -3.10 -12.51
C GLU A 147 -5.00 -2.41 -11.18
N THR A 148 -5.77 -1.40 -10.77
CA THR A 148 -5.57 -0.75 -9.47
C THR A 148 -6.05 -1.64 -8.33
N ILE A 149 -7.15 -2.39 -8.53
CA ILE A 149 -7.60 -3.40 -7.55
C ILE A 149 -6.61 -4.55 -7.43
N LYS A 150 -5.93 -4.90 -8.53
CA LYS A 150 -4.86 -5.89 -8.52
C LYS A 150 -3.65 -5.42 -7.71
N ALA A 151 -3.26 -4.16 -7.85
CA ALA A 151 -2.23 -3.57 -7.00
C ALA A 151 -2.64 -3.59 -5.50
N LEU A 152 -3.90 -3.29 -5.19
CA LEU A 152 -4.44 -3.43 -3.83
C LEU A 152 -4.35 -4.90 -3.33
N TYR A 153 -4.77 -5.85 -4.15
CA TYR A 153 -4.70 -7.28 -3.85
C TYR A 153 -3.26 -7.75 -3.54
N GLU A 154 -2.28 -7.23 -4.29
CA GLU A 154 -0.87 -7.53 -4.12
C GLU A 154 -0.31 -6.96 -2.80
N ILE A 155 -0.56 -5.67 -2.49
CA ILE A 155 -0.02 -5.04 -1.27
C ILE A 155 -0.65 -5.56 0.02
N LEU A 156 -1.88 -6.07 -0.07
CA LEU A 156 -2.56 -6.77 1.02
C LEU A 156 -2.15 -8.25 1.14
N ASN A 157 -1.37 -8.75 0.17
CA ASN A 157 -0.85 -10.11 0.17
C ASN A 157 -1.98 -11.17 0.29
N MET A 158 -3.12 -10.91 -0.37
CA MET A 158 -4.38 -11.66 -0.19
C MET A 158 -4.24 -13.15 -0.54
N ARG A 159 -3.41 -13.48 -1.53
CA ARG A 159 -3.17 -14.88 -1.93
C ARG A 159 -2.52 -15.67 -0.80
N GLN A 160 -1.49 -15.10 -0.18
CA GLN A 160 -0.68 -15.77 0.83
C GLN A 160 -1.41 -15.81 2.18
N THR A 161 -2.20 -14.79 2.49
CA THR A 161 -2.89 -14.65 3.79
C THR A 161 -4.24 -15.35 3.82
N HIS A 162 -4.99 -15.34 2.71
CA HIS A 162 -6.35 -15.86 2.65
C HIS A 162 -6.56 -16.97 1.61
N ASN A 163 -5.56 -17.28 0.79
CA ASN A 163 -5.67 -18.27 -0.30
C ASN A 163 -6.83 -17.96 -1.26
N ILE A 164 -7.11 -16.67 -1.47
CA ILE A 164 -8.11 -16.18 -2.42
C ILE A 164 -7.35 -15.73 -3.67
N GLU A 165 -7.75 -16.21 -4.84
CA GLU A 165 -7.20 -15.76 -6.12
C GLU A 165 -7.78 -14.40 -6.52
N PHE A 166 -7.04 -13.64 -7.33
CA PHE A 166 -7.43 -12.27 -7.70
C PHE A 166 -8.84 -12.19 -8.29
N GLN A 167 -9.21 -13.13 -9.18
CA GLN A 167 -10.53 -13.15 -9.82
C GLN A 167 -11.67 -13.28 -8.80
N THR A 168 -11.49 -14.12 -7.77
CA THR A 168 -12.47 -14.25 -6.68
C THR A 168 -12.52 -12.99 -5.83
N PHE A 169 -11.37 -12.41 -5.50
CA PHE A 169 -11.33 -11.15 -4.74
C PHE A 169 -12.02 -10.01 -5.48
N PHE A 170 -11.75 -9.87 -6.79
CA PHE A 170 -12.35 -8.85 -7.64
C PHE A 170 -13.86 -9.03 -7.78
N ALA A 171 -14.33 -10.26 -8.05
CA ALA A 171 -15.76 -10.57 -8.12
C ALA A 171 -16.50 -10.27 -6.81
N LEU A 172 -15.89 -10.54 -5.64
CA LEU A 172 -16.49 -10.20 -4.34
C LEU A 172 -16.64 -8.68 -4.14
N MET A 173 -15.71 -7.89 -4.66
CA MET A 173 -15.80 -6.43 -4.64
C MET A 173 -16.92 -5.94 -5.56
N GLN A 174 -17.05 -6.49 -6.77
CA GLN A 174 -18.13 -6.14 -7.69
C GLN A 174 -19.50 -6.51 -7.13
N GLN A 175 -19.63 -7.74 -6.61
CA GLN A 175 -20.84 -8.19 -5.93
C GLN A 175 -21.22 -7.25 -4.77
N SER A 176 -20.25 -6.78 -3.99
CA SER A 176 -20.51 -5.79 -2.93
C SER A 176 -21.03 -4.46 -3.51
N GLY A 177 -20.53 -4.02 -4.66
CA GLY A 177 -21.03 -2.86 -5.38
C GLY A 177 -22.47 -3.02 -5.87
N GLU A 178 -22.82 -4.19 -6.38
CA GLU A 178 -24.19 -4.56 -6.79
C GLU A 178 -25.14 -4.57 -5.60
N GLU A 179 -24.75 -5.20 -4.49
CA GLU A 179 -25.54 -5.25 -3.25
C GLU A 179 -25.75 -3.86 -2.64
N MET A 180 -24.80 -2.95 -2.83
CA MET A 180 -24.90 -1.55 -2.43
C MET A 180 -25.73 -0.68 -3.40
N GLY A 181 -26.18 -1.24 -4.53
CA GLY A 181 -26.89 -0.50 -5.58
C GLY A 181 -26.02 0.50 -6.34
N LEU A 182 -24.69 0.33 -6.29
CA LEU A 182 -23.70 1.18 -6.94
C LEU A 182 -23.29 0.63 -8.31
N MET A 183 -23.54 -0.65 -8.58
CA MET A 183 -23.26 -1.31 -9.85
C MET A 183 -24.52 -1.94 -10.43
N ASN A 184 -24.56 -2.03 -11.76
CA ASN A 184 -25.63 -2.70 -12.49
C ASN A 184 -25.06 -3.93 -13.22
N VAL A 185 -25.62 -5.11 -12.93
CA VAL A 185 -25.20 -6.39 -13.52
C VAL A 185 -25.37 -6.42 -15.04
N GLU A 186 -26.27 -5.60 -15.58
CA GLU A 186 -26.53 -5.55 -17.03
C GLU A 186 -25.57 -4.60 -17.78
N GLU A 187 -24.73 -3.84 -17.07
CA GLU A 187 -23.83 -2.86 -17.67
C GLU A 187 -22.40 -3.42 -17.84
N GLU A 188 -22.14 -4.05 -18.98
CA GLU A 188 -20.82 -4.62 -19.35
C GLU A 188 -19.66 -3.61 -19.25
N ASP A 189 -19.94 -2.32 -19.41
CA ASP A 189 -18.96 -1.24 -19.29
C ASP A 189 -18.35 -1.13 -17.87
N GLN A 190 -19.01 -1.73 -16.87
CA GLN A 190 -18.59 -1.77 -15.46
C GLN A 190 -17.80 -3.04 -15.10
N ASP A 191 -17.69 -4.03 -16.01
CA ASP A 191 -17.11 -5.36 -15.73
C ASP A 191 -15.65 -5.30 -15.26
N ASP A 192 -14.90 -4.28 -15.66
CA ASP A 192 -13.49 -4.09 -15.30
C ASP A 192 -13.30 -3.10 -14.14
N TYR A 193 -14.37 -2.76 -13.40
CA TYR A 193 -14.36 -1.69 -12.41
C TYR A 193 -15.00 -2.07 -11.08
N VAL A 194 -14.60 -1.36 -10.02
CA VAL A 194 -15.16 -1.44 -8.68
C VAL A 194 -15.43 -0.02 -8.16
N PRO A 195 -16.62 0.28 -7.59
CA PRO A 195 -16.91 1.56 -6.97
C PRO A 195 -15.97 1.83 -5.79
N LEU A 196 -15.41 3.03 -5.71
CA LEU A 196 -14.56 3.45 -4.59
C LEU A 196 -15.24 3.27 -3.20
N PRO A 197 -16.55 3.51 -3.02
CA PRO A 197 -17.20 3.26 -1.73
C PRO A 197 -17.11 1.81 -1.24
N VAL A 198 -17.08 0.82 -2.16
CA VAL A 198 -16.87 -0.59 -1.80
C VAL A 198 -15.49 -0.77 -1.19
N ILE A 199 -14.46 -0.17 -1.80
CA ILE A 199 -13.08 -0.25 -1.34
C ILE A 199 -12.92 0.44 0.00
N GLN A 200 -13.60 1.58 0.20
CA GLN A 200 -13.63 2.29 1.49
C GLN A 200 -14.23 1.44 2.60
N MET A 201 -15.36 0.78 2.32
CA MET A 201 -15.99 -0.15 3.26
C MET A 201 -15.08 -1.33 3.58
N PHE A 202 -14.48 -1.95 2.56
CA PHE A 202 -13.50 -3.00 2.73
C PHE A 202 -12.32 -2.54 3.60
N SER A 203 -11.76 -1.37 3.31
CA SER A 203 -10.62 -0.80 4.04
C SER A 203 -10.93 -0.56 5.52
N LYS A 204 -12.14 -0.07 5.82
CA LYS A 204 -12.63 0.10 7.19
C LYS A 204 -12.72 -1.24 7.91
N ASN A 205 -13.33 -2.24 7.28
CA ASN A 205 -13.45 -3.59 7.86
C ASN A 205 -12.08 -4.26 8.06
N PHE A 206 -11.17 -4.07 7.10
CA PHE A 206 -9.80 -4.57 7.16
C PHE A 206 -9.05 -4.01 8.37
N ILE A 207 -9.04 -2.67 8.54
CA ILE A 207 -8.28 -2.07 9.64
C ILE A 207 -8.91 -2.34 11.01
N GLN A 208 -10.23 -2.46 11.08
CA GLN A 208 -10.92 -2.89 12.30
C GLN A 208 -10.58 -4.33 12.68
N GLY A 209 -10.57 -5.24 11.70
CA GLY A 209 -10.13 -6.62 11.91
C GLY A 209 -8.67 -6.69 12.37
N PHE A 210 -7.79 -5.92 11.71
CA PHE A 210 -6.39 -5.81 12.07
C PHE A 210 -6.16 -5.27 13.49
N SER A 211 -6.88 -4.22 13.88
CA SER A 211 -6.84 -3.64 15.24
C SER A 211 -7.22 -4.66 16.32
N ARG A 212 -8.29 -5.44 16.08
CA ARG A 212 -8.73 -6.51 16.99
C ARG A 212 -7.69 -7.62 17.11
N LEU A 213 -7.16 -8.10 15.98
CA LEU A 213 -6.12 -9.12 15.96
C LEU A 213 -4.87 -8.69 16.75
N MET A 214 -4.41 -7.46 16.53
CA MET A 214 -3.25 -6.90 17.24
C MET A 214 -3.50 -6.81 18.75
N SER A 215 -4.74 -6.48 19.16
CA SER A 215 -5.15 -6.45 20.56
C SER A 215 -5.15 -7.85 21.19
N GLU A 216 -5.64 -8.86 20.46
CA GLU A 216 -5.69 -10.26 20.93
C GLU A 216 -4.30 -10.87 21.17
N ILE A 217 -3.32 -10.50 20.35
CA ILE A 217 -1.93 -10.99 20.51
C ILE A 217 -1.11 -10.18 21.53
N GLY A 218 -1.74 -9.22 22.22
CA GLY A 218 -1.16 -8.51 23.37
C GLY A 218 -0.59 -7.12 23.08
N PHE A 219 -0.76 -6.57 21.88
CA PHE A 219 -0.46 -5.15 21.65
C PHE A 219 -1.61 -4.31 22.19
N THR A 220 -1.33 -3.41 23.13
CA THR A 220 -2.34 -2.47 23.63
C THR A 220 -1.96 -1.06 23.21
N ASN A 221 -2.94 -0.31 22.67
CA ASN A 221 -2.76 1.11 22.42
C ASN A 221 -2.71 1.82 23.77
N HIS A 222 -1.51 1.98 24.31
CA HIS A 222 -1.27 2.93 25.39
C HIS A 222 -1.32 4.33 24.79
N ASN A 223 -2.50 4.93 24.79
CA ASN A 223 -2.63 6.39 24.67
C ASN A 223 -2.12 7.04 25.95
#